data_AF-A0A358C4H9-F1
#
_entry.id   AF-A0A358C4H9-F1
#
_cell.length_a   1.000
_cell.length_b   1.000
_cell.length_c   1.000
_cell.angle_alpha   90.00
_cell.angle_beta   90.00
_cell.angle_gamma   90.00
#
_symmetry.space_group_name_H-M   'P 1'
#
loop_
_entity.id
_entity.type
_entity.pdbx_description
1 polymer ?
#
loop_
_entity_poly.entity_id
_entity_poly.type
_entity_poly.pdbx_seq_one_letter_code
_entity_poly.pdbx_strand_id
1 'polypeptide(L)' 'VYGGAVQNPKMDYAADYTMHATTERWNEMGAGEYGPMKAMMFGRLKFAGPKVEAMSVMGPFEAFLRLPGKIPGDQACPAK' A
#
# COMPACT_ATOMS: atom_id res chain seq x y z
N VAL A 1 10.72 -10.21 16.18
CA VAL A 1 10.97 -9.79 14.78
C VAL A 1 9.70 -10.03 13.99
N TYR A 2 9.00 -8.97 13.58
CA TYR A 2 7.79 -9.09 12.77
C TYR A 2 8.21 -9.47 11.33
N GLY A 3 7.79 -10.62 10.82
CA GLY A 3 8.03 -11.06 9.42
C GLY A 3 9.07 -12.16 9.17
N GLY A 4 9.81 -12.64 10.19
CA GLY A 4 10.81 -13.72 10.01
C GLY A 4 12.12 -13.27 9.36
N ALA A 5 13.02 -14.22 9.07
CA ALA A 5 14.31 -13.94 8.41
C ALA A 5 14.10 -13.59 6.93
N VAL A 6 14.85 -12.62 6.40
CA VAL A 6 14.80 -12.21 4.99
C VAL A 6 15.11 -13.42 4.10
N GLN A 7 14.12 -13.86 3.32
CA GLN A 7 14.29 -14.96 2.37
C GLN A 7 14.74 -14.45 0.99
N ASN A 8 14.22 -13.30 0.56
CA ASN A 8 14.48 -12.72 -0.76
C ASN A 8 15.06 -11.31 -0.60
N PRO A 9 16.38 -11.13 -0.70
CA PRO A 9 17.02 -9.83 -0.50
C PRO A 9 16.89 -8.88 -1.70
N LYS A 10 16.38 -9.37 -2.84
CA LYS A 10 16.17 -8.60 -4.07
C LYS A 10 14.72 -8.75 -4.50
N MET A 11 14.11 -7.66 -4.96
CA MET A 11 12.81 -7.74 -5.62
C MET A 11 12.92 -8.52 -6.93
N ASP A 12 11.98 -9.43 -7.13
CA ASP A 12 11.71 -10.01 -8.44
C ASP A 12 10.69 -9.13 -9.16
N TYR A 13 11.15 -8.16 -9.95
CA TYR A 13 10.27 -7.26 -10.69
C TYR A 13 9.40 -7.95 -11.76
N ALA A 14 9.48 -9.27 -11.94
CA ALA A 14 8.50 -10.03 -12.71
C ALA A 14 7.18 -10.23 -11.96
N ALA A 15 7.20 -10.24 -10.62
CA ALA A 15 6.03 -10.48 -9.76
C ALA A 15 5.86 -9.43 -8.66
N ASP A 16 6.96 -8.91 -8.13
CA ASP A 16 6.99 -7.92 -7.06
C ASP A 16 6.82 -6.50 -7.60
N TYR A 17 6.14 -5.67 -6.81
CA TYR A 17 6.03 -4.24 -7.06
C TYR A 17 6.06 -3.45 -5.75
N THR A 18 6.66 -2.25 -5.84
CA THR A 18 6.68 -1.30 -4.73
C THR A 18 5.54 -0.30 -4.88
N MET A 19 4.73 -0.15 -3.84
CA MET A 19 3.75 0.93 -3.71
C MET A 19 4.13 1.81 -2.53
N HIS A 20 4.20 3.13 -2.73
CA HIS A 20 4.52 4.05 -1.64
C HIS A 20 3.79 5.38 -1.75
N ALA A 21 3.43 5.94 -0.59
CA ALA A 21 2.78 7.23 -0.40
C ALA A 21 3.16 7.78 0.99
N THR A 22 2.87 9.05 1.26
CA THR A 22 3.05 9.61 2.61
C THR A 22 1.95 9.09 3.55
N THR A 23 2.20 9.12 4.87
CA THR A 23 1.20 8.72 5.89
C THR A 23 -0.13 9.45 5.71
N GLU A 24 -0.10 10.75 5.43
CA GLU A 24 -1.29 11.56 5.11
C GLU A 24 -2.13 10.93 3.99
N ARG A 25 -1.48 10.53 2.88
CA ARG A 25 -2.17 9.93 1.73
C ARG A 25 -2.72 8.54 2.04
N TRP A 26 -2.01 7.75 2.85
CA TRP A 26 -2.53 6.48 3.34
C TRP A 26 -3.77 6.65 4.21
N ASN A 27 -3.77 7.66 5.09
CA ASN A 27 -4.92 7.99 5.94
C ASN A 27 -6.14 8.43 5.10
N GLU A 28 -5.95 9.32 4.13
CA GLU A 28 -7.02 9.75 3.22
C GLU A 28 -7.61 8.57 2.43
N MET A 29 -6.77 7.69 1.89
CA MET A 29 -7.25 6.49 1.19
C MET A 29 -7.97 5.52 2.12
N GLY A 30 -7.46 5.33 3.35
CA GLY A 30 -8.06 4.43 4.33
C GLY A 30 -9.40 4.94 4.87
N ALA A 31 -9.57 6.26 4.98
CA ALA A 31 -10.85 6.90 5.29
C ALA A 31 -11.86 6.81 4.12
N GLY A 32 -11.40 6.48 2.92
CA GLY A 32 -12.25 6.36 1.73
C GLY A 32 -12.49 7.68 0.98
N GLU A 33 -11.73 8.73 1.28
CA GLU A 33 -11.81 10.03 0.58
C GLU A 33 -11.52 9.87 -0.93
N TYR A 34 -10.62 8.95 -1.28
CA TYR A 34 -10.39 8.49 -2.64
C TYR A 34 -9.71 7.11 -2.64
N GLY A 35 -9.94 6.33 -3.70
CA GLY A 35 -9.29 5.03 -3.88
C GLY A 35 -7.86 5.11 -4.46
N PRO A 36 -7.10 4.00 -4.40
CA PRO A 36 -5.71 3.92 -4.87
C PRO A 36 -5.58 4.25 -6.37
N MET A 37 -6.60 3.95 -7.17
CA MET A 37 -6.66 4.33 -8.60
C MET A 37 -6.59 5.85 -8.80
N LYS A 38 -7.42 6.60 -8.08
CA LYS A 38 -7.43 8.07 -8.14
C LYS A 38 -6.16 8.65 -7.51
N ALA A 39 -5.62 8.01 -6.48
CA ALA A 39 -4.33 8.37 -5.89
C ALA A 39 -3.18 8.25 -6.88
N MET A 40 -3.13 7.17 -7.68
CA MET A 40 -2.13 6.99 -8.73
C MET A 40 -2.29 8.04 -9.84
N MET A 41 -3.52 8.32 -10.28
CA MET A 41 -3.80 9.33 -11.30
C MET A 41 -3.32 10.73 -10.89
N PHE A 42 -3.45 11.09 -9.62
CA PHE A 42 -2.95 12.36 -9.08
C PHE A 42 -1.48 12.31 -8.62
N GLY A 43 -0.80 11.19 -8.85
CA GLY A 43 0.60 11.00 -8.43
C GLY A 43 0.82 11.00 -6.92
N ARG A 44 -0.25 10.81 -6.12
CA ARG A 44 -0.24 10.71 -4.65
C ARG A 44 0.18 9.33 -4.17
N LEU A 45 -0.06 8.30 -4.98
CA LEU A 45 0.42 6.94 -4.81
C LEU A 45 1.43 6.64 -5.91
N LYS A 46 2.65 6.30 -5.53
CA LYS A 46 3.73 5.94 -6.45
C LYS A 46 3.82 4.43 -6.57
N PHE A 47 4.16 3.99 -7.77
CA PHE A 47 4.20 2.59 -8.14
C PHE A 47 5.45 2.30 -8.98
N ALA A 48 6.18 1.24 -8.63
CA ALA A 48 7.30 0.71 -9.39
C ALA A 48 7.17 -0.82 -9.54
N GLY A 49 7.18 -1.32 -10.78
CA GLY A 49 7.01 -2.75 -11.10
C GLY A 49 6.01 -3.01 -12.25
N PRO A 50 5.48 -4.24 -12.38
CA PRO A 50 4.49 -4.61 -13.40
C PRO A 50 3.13 -3.95 -13.16
N LYS A 51 2.85 -2.88 -13.89
CA LYS A 51 1.57 -2.14 -13.74
C LYS A 51 0.36 -3.00 -14.05
N VAL A 52 0.43 -3.90 -15.03
CA VAL A 52 -0.71 -4.73 -15.43
C VAL A 52 -1.15 -5.65 -14.28
N GLU A 53 -0.20 -6.30 -13.63
CA GLU A 53 -0.47 -7.17 -12.48
C GLU A 53 -1.11 -6.39 -11.33
N ALA A 54 -0.51 -5.27 -10.94
CA ALA A 54 -1.03 -4.45 -9.85
C ALA A 54 -2.45 -3.92 -10.13
N MET A 55 -2.75 -3.58 -11.38
CA MET A 55 -4.09 -3.11 -11.74
C MET A 55 -5.14 -4.23 -11.62
N SER A 56 -4.76 -5.50 -11.82
CA SER A 56 -5.68 -6.64 -11.66
C SER A 56 -6.12 -6.85 -10.19
N VAL A 57 -5.29 -6.44 -9.23
CA VAL A 57 -5.54 -6.61 -7.78
C VAL A 57 -5.94 -5.31 -7.08
N MET A 58 -6.13 -4.22 -7.82
CA MET A 58 -6.35 -2.89 -7.24
C MET A 58 -7.70 -2.77 -6.50
N GLY A 59 -8.73 -3.51 -6.93
CA GLY A 59 -10.01 -3.57 -6.24
C GLY A 59 -9.92 -4.19 -4.84
N PRO A 60 -9.39 -5.41 -4.69
CA PRO A 60 -9.07 -6.00 -3.39
C PRO A 60 -8.15 -5.12 -2.52
N PHE A 61 -7.17 -4.46 -3.14
CA PHE A 61 -6.29 -3.54 -2.44
C PHE A 61 -7.04 -2.32 -1.87
N GLU A 62 -7.98 -1.74 -2.61
CA GLU A 62 -8.84 -0.67 -2.10
C GLU A 62 -9.66 -1.12 -0.89
N ALA A 63 -10.23 -2.33 -0.94
CA ALA A 63 -10.98 -2.89 0.19
C ALA A 63 -10.08 -3.07 1.42
N PHE A 64 -8.85 -3.53 1.22
CA PHE A 64 -7.84 -3.64 2.27
C PHE A 64 -7.52 -2.28 2.91
N LEU A 65 -7.31 -1.22 2.11
CA LEU A 65 -6.99 0.12 2.63
C LEU A 65 -8.08 0.67 3.57
N ARG A 66 -9.35 0.33 3.33
CA ARG A 66 -10.46 0.75 4.19
C ARG A 66 -10.48 0.05 5.55
N LEU A 67 -9.75 -1.05 5.74
CA LEU A 67 -9.72 -1.77 7.02
C LEU A 67 -8.97 -0.96 8.09
N PRO A 68 -7.71 -0.49 7.87
CA PRO A 68 -7.04 0.41 8.80
C PRO A 68 -7.82 1.69 9.13
N GLY A 69 -8.59 2.24 8.18
CA GLY A 69 -9.42 3.42 8.45
C GLY A 69 -10.64 3.15 9.34
N LYS A 70 -11.11 1.90 9.42
CA LYS A 70 -12.26 1.50 10.25
C LYS A 70 -11.86 0.98 11.62
N ILE A 71 -10.66 0.44 11.75
CA ILE A 71 -10.17 -0.20 12.98
C ILE A 71 -9.29 0.82 13.71
N PRO A 72 -9.63 1.21 14.96
CA PRO A 72 -8.77 2.10 15.74
C PRO A 72 -7.37 1.51 15.90
N GLY A 73 -6.35 2.28 15.57
CA GLY A 73 -4.95 1.92 15.72
C GLY A 73 -4.09 3.15 15.96
N ASP A 74 -2.93 2.96 16.57
CA ASP A 74 -1.93 4.02 16.71
C ASP A 74 -1.10 4.09 15.42
N GLN A 75 -0.76 5.31 14.98
CA GLN A 75 0.14 5.56 13.85
C GLN A 75 1.62 5.52 14.27
N ALA A 76 1.90 5.23 15.55
CA ALA A 76 3.24 5.01 16.05
C ALA A 76 3.82 3.66 15.58
N CYS A 77 5.05 3.68 15.06
CA CYS A 77 5.85 2.47 14.98
C CYS A 77 6.16 2.00 16.42
N PRO A 78 5.98 0.70 16.74
CA PRO A 78 6.37 0.17 18.05
C PRO A 78 7.85 0.50 18.32
N ALA A 79 8.14 0.93 19.56
CA ALA A 79 9.52 1.06 20.01
C ALA A 79 10.23 -0.30 19.86
N LYS A 80 11.49 -0.27 19.42
CA LYS A 80 12.30 -1.46 19.15
C LYS A 80 12.51 -2.34 20.38
#